data_AF-A0A1V5VN40-F1
#
_entry.id   AF-A0A1V5VN40-F1
#
_cell.length_a   1.000
_cell.length_b   1.000
_cell.length_c   1.000
_cell.angle_alpha   90.00
_cell.angle_beta   90.00
_cell.angle_gamma   90.00
#
_symmetry.space_group_name_H-M   'P 1'
#
loop_
_entity.id
_entity.type
_entity.pdbx_description
1 polymer ?
#
loop_
_entity_poly.entity_id
_entity_poly.type
_entity_poly.pdbx_seq_one_letter_code
_entity_poly.pdbx_strand_id
1 'polypeptide(L)'
;MKQNLLNVIKWFARILALCILIFALPFYFGYGNPLPFANPGYSLWENVALTMMPLVFIGLALGWKYPKIGGWIIIVSIAIGFIVGYFTEANISVNLLVPVLPGILYIIYSYKKRM
;
A
#
# COMPACT_ATOMS: atom_id res chain seq x y z
N MET A 1 11.65 -12.16 25.77
CA MET A 1 10.73 -12.77 24.78
C MET A 1 9.95 -11.73 23.94
N LYS A 2 9.32 -10.71 24.54
CA LYS A 2 8.56 -9.66 23.81
C LYS A 2 9.39 -8.88 22.76
N GLN A 3 10.66 -8.57 23.05
CA GLN A 3 11.52 -7.81 22.14
C GLN A 3 11.91 -8.57 20.87
N ASN A 4 12.16 -9.88 20.97
CA ASN A 4 12.48 -10.71 19.81
C ASN A 4 11.31 -10.78 18.83
N LEU A 5 10.09 -10.95 19.35
CA LEU A 5 8.87 -10.93 18.54
C LEU A 5 8.67 -9.59 17.81
N LEU A 6 8.91 -8.45 18.48
CA LEU A 6 8.81 -7.13 17.84
C LEU A 6 9.83 -6.94 16.72
N ASN A 7 11.06 -7.44 16.92
CA ASN A 7 12.07 -7.42 15.88
C ASN A 7 11.70 -8.30 14.68
N VAL A 8 11.11 -9.47 14.92
CA VAL A 8 10.59 -10.35 13.86
C VAL A 8 9.49 -9.64 13.08
N ILE A 9 8.47 -9.07 13.74
CA ILE A 9 7.37 -8.34 13.07
C ILE A 9 7.93 -7.19 12.21
N LYS A 10 8.87 -6.40 12.76
CA LYS A 10 9.48 -5.28 12.05
C LYS A 10 10.19 -5.73 10.77
N TRP A 11 11.04 -6.75 10.87
CA TRP A 11 11.82 -7.22 9.72
C TRP A 11 10.94 -7.95 8.71
N PHE A 12 9.98 -8.74 9.16
CA PHE A 12 9.01 -9.39 8.28
C PHE A 12 8.20 -8.37 7.46
N ALA A 13 7.70 -7.31 8.11
CA ALA A 13 6.99 -6.23 7.42
C ALA A 13 7.86 -5.54 6.35
N ARG A 14 9.14 -5.29 6.67
CA ARG A 14 10.09 -4.64 5.75
C ARG A 14 10.45 -5.51 4.56
N ILE A 15 10.66 -6.81 4.78
CA ILE A 15 10.95 -7.77 3.71
C ILE A 15 9.74 -7.89 2.78
N LEU A 16 8.54 -8.03 3.33
CA LEU A 16 7.31 -8.05 2.52
C LEU A 16 7.14 -6.77 1.71
N ALA A 17 7.34 -5.61 2.33
CA ALA A 17 7.24 -4.33 1.63
C ALA A 17 8.27 -4.21 0.49
N LEU A 18 9.50 -4.66 0.72
CA LEU A 18 10.55 -4.68 -0.29
C LEU A 18 10.21 -5.64 -1.45
N CYS A 19 9.74 -6.85 -1.16
CA CYS A 19 9.30 -7.79 -2.18
C CYS A 19 8.19 -7.18 -3.05
N ILE A 20 7.17 -6.58 -2.43
CA ILE A 20 6.07 -5.94 -3.16
C ILE A 20 6.59 -4.79 -4.02
N LEU A 21 7.48 -3.94 -3.51
CA LEU A 21 8.06 -2.84 -4.29
C LEU A 21 8.85 -3.37 -5.49
N ILE A 22 9.75 -4.34 -5.28
CA ILE A 22 10.59 -4.90 -6.35
C ILE A 22 9.72 -5.54 -7.44
N PHE A 23 8.64 -6.23 -7.08
CA PHE A 23 7.76 -6.86 -8.05
C PHE A 23 6.82 -5.84 -8.70
N ALA A 24 6.04 -5.08 -7.92
CA ALA A 24 4.94 -4.27 -8.44
C ALA A 24 5.38 -2.98 -9.14
N LEU A 25 6.50 -2.38 -8.72
CA LEU A 25 6.94 -1.09 -9.23
C LEU A 25 7.36 -1.16 -10.72
N PRO A 26 8.13 -2.17 -11.18
CA PRO A 26 8.37 -2.37 -12.61
C PRO A 26 7.10 -2.56 -13.43
N PHE A 27 6.11 -3.32 -12.94
CA PHE A 27 4.84 -3.47 -13.65
C PHE A 27 4.08 -2.15 -13.73
N TYR A 28 4.02 -1.38 -12.63
CA TYR A 28 3.34 -0.09 -12.61
C TYR A 28 3.90 0.90 -13.62
N PHE A 29 5.23 1.03 -13.70
CA PHE A 29 5.88 1.89 -14.70
C PHE A 29 5.89 1.26 -16.10
N GLY A 30 5.83 -0.06 -16.21
CA GLY A 30 5.73 -0.79 -17.48
C GLY A 30 4.41 -0.54 -18.22
N TYR A 31 3.35 -0.11 -17.53
CA TYR A 31 2.08 0.30 -18.15
C TYR A 31 2.15 1.64 -18.91
N GLY A 32 3.25 2.40 -18.84
CA GLY A 32 3.43 3.67 -19.55
C GLY A 32 3.50 4.88 -18.62
N ASN A 33 2.72 5.93 -18.88
CA ASN A 33 2.61 7.13 -18.04
C ASN A 33 1.31 7.08 -17.19
N PRO A 34 1.29 6.34 -16.06
CA PRO A 34 0.09 6.08 -15.26
C PRO A 34 -0.26 7.29 -14.37
N LEU A 35 -0.42 8.46 -14.99
CA LEU A 35 -0.80 9.68 -14.27
C LEU A 35 -2.32 9.70 -14.08
N PRO A 36 -2.81 9.82 -12.84
CA PRO A 36 -4.22 10.05 -12.62
C PRO A 36 -4.62 11.40 -13.26
N PHE A 37 -5.84 11.47 -13.79
CA PHE A 37 -6.45 12.66 -14.40
C PHE A 37 -5.76 13.18 -15.68
N ALA A 38 -4.80 12.43 -16.24
CA ALA A 38 -4.13 12.82 -17.48
C ALA A 38 -4.95 12.54 -18.75
N ASN A 39 -5.93 11.62 -18.67
CA ASN A 39 -6.82 11.29 -19.78
C ASN A 39 -8.27 11.59 -19.37
N PRO A 40 -9.01 12.42 -20.14
CA PRO A 40 -10.41 12.72 -19.85
C PRO A 40 -11.34 11.49 -20.01
N GLY A 41 -10.90 10.44 -20.71
CA GLY A 41 -11.62 9.18 -20.85
C GLY A 41 -11.50 8.24 -19.64
N TYR A 42 -10.69 8.55 -18.63
CA TYR A 42 -10.60 7.73 -17.42
C TYR A 42 -11.86 7.87 -16.58
N SER A 43 -12.44 6.72 -16.24
CA SER A 43 -13.46 6.59 -15.22
C SER A 43 -12.97 7.07 -13.85
N LEU A 44 -13.92 7.31 -12.94
CA LEU A 44 -13.60 7.64 -11.56
C LEU A 44 -12.72 6.57 -10.91
N TRP A 45 -13.03 5.30 -11.16
CA TRP A 45 -12.26 4.16 -10.65
C TRP A 45 -10.81 4.18 -11.12
N GLU A 46 -10.58 4.36 -12.43
CA GLU A 46 -9.22 4.38 -12.98
C GLU A 46 -8.38 5.50 -12.37
N ASN A 47 -8.94 6.71 -12.26
CA ASN A 47 -8.24 7.83 -11.64
C ASN A 47 -7.89 7.57 -10.17
N VAL A 48 -8.82 6.96 -9.42
CA VAL A 48 -8.57 6.60 -8.02
C VAL A 48 -7.54 5.48 -7.91
N ALA A 49 -7.60 4.44 -8.75
CA ALA A 49 -6.63 3.35 -8.77
C ALA A 49 -5.22 3.87 -9.12
N LEU A 50 -5.10 4.74 -10.12
CA LEU A 50 -3.85 5.40 -10.53
C LEU A 50 -3.30 6.33 -9.45
N THR A 51 -4.15 6.91 -8.60
CA THR A 51 -3.70 7.73 -7.45
C THR A 51 -3.30 6.85 -6.25
N MET A 52 -4.07 5.78 -6.01
CA MET A 52 -3.86 4.85 -4.90
C MET A 52 -2.51 4.14 -5.00
N MET A 53 -2.12 3.66 -6.19
CA MET A 53 -0.92 2.85 -6.37
C MET A 53 0.38 3.59 -5.97
N PRO A 54 0.66 4.83 -6.42
CA PRO A 54 1.79 5.62 -5.95
C PRO A 54 1.78 5.84 -4.43
N LEU A 55 0.61 6.11 -3.84
CA LEU A 55 0.50 6.30 -2.39
C LEU A 55 0.85 5.00 -1.65
N VAL A 56 0.41 3.85 -2.14
CA VAL A 56 0.79 2.55 -1.58
C VAL A 56 2.31 2.36 -1.65
N PHE A 57 2.96 2.65 -2.78
CA PHE A 57 4.42 2.56 -2.90
C PHE A 57 5.15 3.50 -1.95
N ILE A 58 4.69 4.75 -1.84
CA ILE A 58 5.21 5.70 -0.86
C ILE A 58 5.05 5.15 0.56
N GLY A 59 3.89 4.59 0.90
CA GLY A 59 3.65 3.99 2.21
C GLY A 59 4.56 2.80 2.51
N LEU A 60 4.80 1.93 1.52
CA LEU A 60 5.70 0.77 1.64
C LEU A 60 7.15 1.21 1.90
N ALA A 61 7.65 2.20 1.15
CA ALA A 61 8.99 2.74 1.30
C ALA A 61 9.15 3.59 2.57
N LEU A 62 8.19 4.49 2.85
CA LEU A 62 8.21 5.36 4.01
C LEU A 62 8.07 4.57 5.31
N GLY A 63 7.29 3.49 5.30
CA GLY A 63 7.11 2.60 6.45
C GLY A 63 8.40 1.97 6.97
N TRP A 64 9.46 1.96 6.16
CA TRP A 64 10.79 1.51 6.58
C TRP A 64 11.37 2.39 7.69
N LYS A 65 11.23 3.72 7.56
CA LYS A 65 11.71 4.73 8.54
C LYS A 65 10.62 5.18 9.51
N TYR A 66 9.38 5.34 9.02
CA TYR A 66 8.22 5.80 9.77
C TYR A 66 7.06 4.81 9.66
N PRO A 67 7.11 3.65 10.36
CA PRO A 67 6.16 2.57 10.15
C PRO A 67 4.71 2.98 10.41
N LYS A 68 4.44 3.81 11.42
CA LYS A 68 3.08 4.29 11.71
C LYS A 68 2.48 5.04 10.52
N ILE A 69 3.22 5.98 9.95
CA ILE A 69 2.76 6.82 8.84
C ILE A 69 2.64 5.97 7.58
N GLY A 70 3.69 5.19 7.25
CA GLY A 70 3.67 4.33 6.08
C GLY A 70 2.53 3.31 6.10
N GLY A 71 2.28 2.68 7.24
CA GLY A 71 1.17 1.73 7.40
C GLY A 71 -0.20 2.37 7.21
N TRP A 72 -0.44 3.56 7.77
CA TRP A 72 -1.70 4.28 7.57
C TRP A 72 -1.90 4.74 6.13
N ILE A 73 -0.85 5.24 5.46
CA ILE A 73 -0.92 5.60 4.04
C ILE A 73 -1.39 4.39 3.21
N ILE A 74 -0.82 3.20 3.44
CA ILE A 74 -1.21 1.99 2.70
C ILE A 74 -2.68 1.63 2.97
N ILE A 75 -3.07 1.54 4.24
CA ILE A 75 -4.42 1.11 4.61
C ILE A 75 -5.47 2.08 4.11
N VAL A 76 -5.28 3.39 4.31
CA VAL A 76 -6.24 4.41 3.89
C VAL A 76 -6.37 4.43 2.37
N SER A 77 -5.24 4.37 1.65
CA SER A 77 -5.27 4.37 0.17
C SER A 77 -6.06 3.19 -0.38
N ILE A 78 -5.80 1.98 0.14
CA ILE A 78 -6.50 0.77 -0.29
C ILE A 78 -7.98 0.83 0.11
N ALA A 79 -8.29 1.28 1.32
CA ALA A 79 -9.68 1.40 1.77
C ALA A 79 -10.48 2.36 0.86
N ILE A 80 -9.93 3.53 0.52
CA ILE A 80 -10.57 4.48 -0.40
C ILE A 80 -10.75 3.83 -1.78
N GLY A 81 -9.72 3.17 -2.31
CA GLY A 81 -9.81 2.46 -3.58
C GLY A 81 -10.94 1.44 -3.57
N PHE A 82 -11.01 0.57 -2.57
CA PHE A 82 -12.07 -0.44 -2.46
C PHE A 82 -13.46 0.17 -2.34
N ILE A 83 -13.63 1.25 -1.57
CA ILE A 83 -14.90 1.97 -1.46
C ILE A 83 -15.34 2.50 -2.83
N VAL A 84 -14.46 3.21 -3.55
CA VAL A 84 -14.78 3.75 -4.87
C VAL A 84 -15.05 2.63 -5.87
N GLY A 85 -14.22 1.58 -5.88
CA GLY A 85 -14.39 0.43 -6.75
C GLY A 85 -15.74 -0.25 -6.55
N TYR A 86 -16.19 -0.38 -5.29
CA TYR A 86 -17.50 -0.94 -4.97
C TYR A 86 -18.65 -0.08 -5.53
N PHE A 87 -18.60 1.23 -5.33
CA PHE A 87 -19.64 2.15 -5.81
C PHE A 87 -19.64 2.37 -7.33
N THR A 88 -18.55 2.05 -8.01
CA THR A 88 -18.42 2.17 -9.47
C THR A 88 -18.60 0.84 -10.18
N GLU A 89 -18.94 -0.23 -9.45
CA GLU A 89 -19.05 -1.61 -9.95
C GLU A 89 -17.79 -2.04 -10.73
N ALA A 90 -16.63 -1.54 -10.30
CA ALA A 90 -15.37 -1.82 -10.93
C ALA A 90 -14.96 -3.29 -10.75
N ASN A 91 -14.17 -3.81 -11.69
CA ASN A 91 -13.56 -5.13 -11.54
C ASN A 91 -12.38 -5.06 -10.55
N ILE A 92 -12.70 -5.14 -9.25
CA ILE A 92 -11.70 -5.07 -8.18
C ILE A 92 -10.96 -6.40 -8.06
N SER A 93 -9.63 -6.36 -8.22
CA SER A 93 -8.79 -7.53 -7.97
C SER A 93 -8.44 -7.67 -6.50
N VAL A 94 -8.59 -8.88 -5.94
CA VAL A 94 -8.14 -9.21 -4.57
C VAL A 94 -6.64 -8.99 -4.38
N ASN A 95 -5.85 -9.00 -5.46
CA ASN A 95 -4.41 -8.75 -5.42
C ASN A 95 -4.07 -7.35 -4.88
N LEU A 96 -4.99 -6.40 -4.97
CA LEU A 96 -4.84 -5.06 -4.40
C LEU A 96 -4.79 -5.06 -2.87
N LEU A 97 -5.18 -6.14 -2.20
CA LEU A 97 -5.08 -6.30 -0.74
C LEU A 97 -3.69 -6.74 -0.27
N VAL A 98 -2.81 -7.21 -1.16
CA VAL A 98 -1.47 -7.71 -0.79
C VAL A 98 -0.67 -6.70 0.06
N PRO A 99 -0.65 -5.38 -0.25
CA PRO A 99 0.08 -4.40 0.55
C PRO A 99 -0.55 -4.12 1.93
N VAL A 100 -1.80 -4.50 2.17
CA VAL A 100 -2.45 -4.33 3.49
C VAL A 100 -1.68 -5.09 4.57
N LEU A 101 -1.11 -6.26 4.25
CA LEU A 101 -0.38 -7.08 5.21
C LEU A 101 0.83 -6.33 5.81
N PRO A 102 1.82 -5.84 5.04
CA PRO A 102 2.89 -5.02 5.61
C PRO A 102 2.37 -3.73 6.25
N GLY A 103 1.28 -3.14 5.73
CA GLY A 103 0.63 -1.97 6.34
C GLY A 103 0.17 -2.22 7.77
N ILE A 104 -0.55 -3.32 8.02
CA ILE A 104 -1.00 -3.74 9.35
C ILE A 104 0.20 -4.02 10.25
N LEU A 105 1.21 -4.75 9.74
CA LEU A 105 2.40 -5.09 10.54
C LEU A 105 3.19 -3.83 10.96
N TYR A 106 3.30 -2.83 10.09
CA TYR A 106 3.91 -1.55 10.41
C TYR A 106 3.16 -0.80 11.53
N ILE A 107 1.83 -0.83 11.50
CA ILE A 107 0.99 -0.23 12.54
C ILE A 107 1.16 -0.98 13.87
N ILE A 108 1.05 -2.31 13.86
CA ILE A 108 1.22 -3.16 15.06
C ILE A 108 2.59 -2.90 15.70
N TYR A 109 3.67 -2.92 14.90
CA TYR A 109 5.02 -2.64 15.39
C TYR A 109 5.11 -1.24 16.01
N SER A 110 4.50 -0.24 15.39
CA SER A 110 4.56 1.15 15.88
C SER A 110 3.86 1.36 17.21
N TYR A 111 2.69 0.76 17.41
CA TYR A 111 1.97 0.87 18.67
C TYR A 111 2.66 0.08 19.79
N LYS A 112 3.21 -1.11 19.49
CA LYS A 112 3.93 -1.90 20.49
C LYS A 112 5.35 -1.40 20.81
N LYS A 113 5.99 -0.63 19.92
CA LYS A 113 7.28 0.03 20.20
C LYS A 113 7.14 1.21 21.17
N ARG A 114 5.97 1.86 21.19
CA ARG A 114 5.70 3.03 22.04
C ARG A 114 5.23 2.66 23.46
N MET A 115 4.88 1.40 23.70
CA MET A 115 4.62 0.83 25.03
C MET A 115 5.91 0.26 25.60
#